data_AF-A0A9W4UQV1-F1
#
_entry.id   AF-A0A9W4UQV1-F1
#
_cell.length_a   1.000
_cell.length_b   1.000
_cell.length_c   1.000
_cell.angle_alpha   90.00
_cell.angle_beta   90.00
_cell.angle_gamma   90.00
#
_symmetry.space_group_name_H-M   'P 1'
#
loop_
_entity.id
_entity.type
_entity.pdbx_description
1 polymer ?
#
loop_
_entity_poly.entity_id
_entity_poly.type
_entity_poly.pdbx_seq_one_letter_code
_entity_poly.pdbx_strand_id
1 'polypeptide(L)'
;MAAVMKYILPASLLLASSAAWNTDVHNQIGFMAEELLTPHAVAVLSQLLEPQYNGSIGRAAAWADGYAHTDEGRFSYQWHWIDAHDYPPERCNLNYTRDCAHGGCVVSAIANQTSILKGCIQDVQTGIFSGGTNLTCSYALKWVSHFLGDIAQPLHASQRAAGGNFFRVKFGNKSTELHAVWDGYIPYLAANVSEPFSNQSIAPFFSNLVSRIRKDQFYEAPYMWTACTDPARSVECATRWATESNQWTCDYVYSRVNQSADLAEDGYAFGAVSIVELQISKAALRLATWLNNLVDGVAVTAGGETSWGKSTISHEQIVLDLTEE
;
A
#
# COMPACT_ATOMS: atom_id res chain seq x y z
N MET A 1 34.48 49.27 -22.32
CA MET A 1 34.10 47.85 -22.48
C MET A 1 33.56 47.36 -21.14
N ALA A 2 32.25 47.31 -20.96
CA ALA A 2 31.62 46.85 -19.72
C ALA A 2 31.30 45.36 -19.85
N ALA A 3 31.88 44.53 -18.99
CA ALA A 3 31.62 43.10 -18.94
C ALA A 3 30.28 42.85 -18.23
N VAL A 4 29.30 42.33 -18.97
CA VAL A 4 28.02 41.89 -18.41
C VAL A 4 28.22 40.49 -17.82
N MET A 5 28.27 40.42 -16.48
CA MET A 5 28.29 39.16 -15.74
C MET A 5 26.91 38.51 -15.84
N LYS A 6 26.78 37.45 -16.67
CA LYS A 6 25.57 36.63 -16.73
C LYS A 6 25.56 35.67 -15.54
N TYR A 7 24.72 35.97 -14.54
CA TYR A 7 24.37 35.01 -13.50
C TYR A 7 23.49 33.92 -14.12
N ILE A 8 24.06 32.72 -14.28
CA ILE A 8 23.30 31.51 -14.59
C ILE A 8 22.71 31.03 -13.26
N LEU A 9 21.42 31.30 -13.03
CA LEU A 9 20.68 30.67 -11.95
C LEU A 9 20.64 29.15 -12.23
N PRO A 10 20.98 28.29 -11.26
CA PRO A 10 20.75 26.87 -11.42
C PRO A 10 19.24 26.65 -11.42
N ALA A 11 18.69 26.24 -12.56
CA ALA A 11 17.35 25.69 -12.61
C ALA A 11 17.40 24.34 -11.86
N SER A 12 16.96 24.35 -10.61
CA SER A 12 16.67 23.13 -9.88
C SER A 12 15.54 22.41 -10.59
N LEU A 13 15.89 21.50 -11.50
CA LEU A 13 14.99 20.47 -11.98
C LEU A 13 14.67 19.60 -10.76
N LEU A 14 13.51 19.84 -10.16
CA LEU A 14 12.85 18.82 -9.35
C LEU A 14 12.60 17.65 -10.30
N LEU A 15 13.50 16.67 -10.27
CA LEU A 15 13.20 15.35 -10.81
C LEU A 15 12.03 14.86 -9.97
N ALA A 16 10.83 14.88 -10.55
CA ALA A 16 9.69 14.17 -10.02
C ALA A 16 10.07 12.69 -10.08
N SER A 17 10.60 12.18 -8.98
CA SER A 17 10.71 10.75 -8.77
C SER A 17 9.28 10.20 -8.86
N SER A 18 9.02 9.36 -9.85
CA SER A 18 7.77 8.60 -9.96
C SER A 18 7.77 7.54 -8.86
N ALA A 19 7.52 7.98 -7.64
CA ALA A 19 6.99 7.18 -6.55
C ALA A 19 5.53 6.83 -6.87
N ALA A 20 4.93 5.88 -6.16
CA ALA A 20 3.47 5.77 -6.17
C ALA A 20 2.82 6.97 -5.48
N TRP A 21 1.70 6.79 -4.75
CA TRP A 21 1.18 7.87 -3.89
C TRP A 21 2.34 8.67 -3.32
N ASN A 22 2.34 10.00 -3.45
CA ASN A 22 3.57 10.75 -3.20
C ASN A 22 4.14 10.40 -1.82
N THR A 23 5.47 10.49 -1.63
CA THR A 23 6.17 10.02 -0.42
C THR A 23 5.42 10.31 0.89
N ASP A 24 4.91 11.53 1.03
CA ASP A 24 4.16 11.95 2.21
C ASP A 24 2.77 11.29 2.33
N VAL A 25 2.07 11.01 1.23
CA VAL A 25 0.83 10.22 1.24
C VAL A 25 1.09 8.78 1.69
N HIS A 26 2.22 8.14 1.32
CA HIS A 26 2.60 6.84 1.89
C HIS A 26 2.80 6.90 3.40
N ASN A 27 3.46 7.95 3.90
CA ASN A 27 3.59 8.14 5.34
C ASN A 27 2.20 8.20 6.00
N GLN A 28 1.26 8.93 5.39
CA GLN A 28 -0.10 9.06 5.89
C GLN A 28 -0.88 7.73 5.87
N ILE A 29 -0.77 6.92 4.81
CA ILE A 29 -1.35 5.57 4.76
C ILE A 29 -0.81 4.71 5.90
N GLY A 30 0.50 4.76 6.16
CA GLY A 30 1.11 4.04 7.27
C GLY A 30 0.62 4.51 8.64
N PHE A 31 0.48 5.83 8.87
CA PHE A 31 -0.10 6.35 10.11
C PHE A 31 -1.59 5.98 10.27
N MET A 32 -2.36 5.97 9.18
CA MET A 32 -3.75 5.50 9.21
C MET A 32 -3.83 4.02 9.58
N ALA A 33 -2.90 3.20 9.07
CA ALA A 33 -2.86 1.78 9.41
C ALA A 33 -2.54 1.57 10.89
N GLU A 34 -1.60 2.33 11.47
CA GLU A 34 -1.28 2.28 12.91
C GLU A 34 -2.50 2.50 13.81
N GLU A 35 -3.38 3.45 13.45
CA GLU A 35 -4.65 3.70 14.15
C GLU A 35 -5.64 2.52 14.07
N LEU A 36 -5.42 1.57 13.17
CA LEU A 36 -6.29 0.42 12.92
C LEU A 36 -5.66 -0.91 13.35
N LEU A 37 -4.41 -0.91 13.82
CA LEU A 37 -3.74 -2.09 14.36
C LEU A 37 -4.27 -2.48 15.74
N THR A 38 -4.20 -3.76 16.07
CA THR A 38 -4.43 -4.22 17.44
C THR A 38 -3.26 -3.82 18.34
N PRO A 39 -3.47 -3.65 19.66
CA PRO A 39 -2.37 -3.40 20.60
C PRO A 39 -1.27 -4.47 20.55
N HIS A 40 -1.64 -5.73 20.28
CA HIS A 40 -0.68 -6.81 20.12
C HIS A 40 0.18 -6.64 18.86
N ALA A 41 -0.43 -6.33 17.72
CA ALA A 41 0.30 -6.06 16.49
C ALA A 41 1.26 -4.87 16.63
N VAL A 42 0.83 -3.77 17.27
CA VAL A 42 1.71 -2.62 17.56
C VAL A 42 2.93 -3.04 18.38
N ALA A 43 2.73 -3.82 19.44
CA ALA A 43 3.82 -4.27 20.31
C ALA A 43 4.86 -5.12 19.57
N VAL A 44 4.43 -5.97 18.64
CA VAL A 44 5.33 -6.84 17.85
C VAL A 44 6.01 -6.06 16.72
N LEU A 45 5.24 -5.35 15.90
CA LEU A 45 5.73 -4.71 14.68
C LEU A 45 6.70 -3.56 14.97
N SER A 46 6.50 -2.84 16.08
CA SER A 46 7.44 -1.78 16.51
C SER A 46 8.86 -2.29 16.77
N GLN A 47 9.03 -3.58 17.09
CA GLN A 47 10.34 -4.21 17.30
C GLN A 47 11.07 -4.55 16.00
N LEU A 48 10.40 -4.51 14.85
CA LEU A 48 11.00 -4.82 13.55
C LEU A 48 11.71 -3.61 12.93
N LEU A 49 11.25 -2.40 13.24
CA LEU A 49 11.74 -1.19 12.61
C LEU A 49 12.99 -0.65 13.29
N GLU A 50 13.90 -0.14 12.46
CA GLU A 50 15.15 0.49 12.91
C GLU A 50 14.86 1.72 13.81
N PRO A 51 15.76 2.06 14.76
CA PRO A 51 15.52 3.10 15.77
C PRO A 51 15.08 4.47 15.23
N GLN A 52 15.54 4.88 14.05
CA GLN A 52 15.19 6.16 13.44
C GLN A 52 13.69 6.30 13.13
N TYR A 53 12.98 5.18 12.97
CA TYR A 53 11.53 5.19 12.73
C TYR A 53 10.72 5.20 14.03
N ASN A 54 11.36 5.05 15.20
CA ASN A 54 10.69 5.04 16.50
C ASN A 54 9.48 4.07 16.56
N GLY A 55 9.64 2.89 15.96
CA GLY A 55 8.58 1.88 15.89
C GLY A 55 7.37 2.25 15.02
N SER A 56 7.41 3.36 14.28
CA SER A 56 6.30 3.83 13.45
C SER A 56 6.43 3.34 12.00
N ILE A 57 5.42 2.57 11.58
CA ILE A 57 5.14 2.20 10.19
C ILE A 57 4.90 3.46 9.36
N GLY A 58 4.15 4.42 9.86
CA GLY A 58 3.89 5.69 9.17
C GLY A 58 5.18 6.42 8.79
N ARG A 59 6.16 6.51 9.69
CA ARG A 59 7.47 7.11 9.38
C ARG A 59 8.28 6.31 8.36
N ALA A 60 8.06 5.01 8.28
CA ALA A 60 8.84 4.09 7.45
C ALA A 60 8.19 3.78 6.09
N ALA A 61 6.89 4.03 5.93
CA ALA A 61 6.08 3.60 4.79
C ALA A 61 6.52 4.17 3.45
N ALA A 62 7.24 5.30 3.42
CA ALA A 62 7.73 5.92 2.20
C ALA A 62 9.20 5.59 1.86
N TRP A 63 9.87 4.77 2.69
CA TRP A 63 11.29 4.44 2.51
C TRP A 63 11.58 3.74 1.17
N ALA A 64 10.64 2.92 0.73
CA ALA A 64 10.68 2.11 -0.48
C ALA A 64 11.02 2.92 -1.74
N ASP A 65 10.33 4.04 -1.96
CA ASP A 65 10.59 4.93 -3.10
C ASP A 65 12.05 5.40 -3.14
N GLY A 66 12.55 5.85 -2.00
CA GLY A 66 13.93 6.33 -1.90
C GLY A 66 14.94 5.22 -2.13
N TYR A 67 14.69 4.03 -1.56
CA TYR A 67 15.58 2.88 -1.70
C TYR A 67 15.66 2.37 -3.14
N ALA A 68 14.54 2.34 -3.87
CA ALA A 68 14.49 1.92 -5.27
C ALA A 68 15.39 2.77 -6.22
N HIS A 69 15.82 3.96 -5.77
CA HIS A 69 16.70 4.86 -6.52
C HIS A 69 18.17 4.82 -6.07
N THR A 70 18.53 3.96 -5.11
CA THR A 70 19.94 3.70 -4.77
C THR A 70 20.50 2.56 -5.60
N ASP A 71 21.84 2.43 -5.67
CA ASP A 71 22.46 1.33 -6.40
C ASP A 71 22.16 -0.04 -5.76
N GLU A 72 22.06 -0.07 -4.44
CA GLU A 72 21.69 -1.27 -3.68
C GLU A 72 20.23 -1.66 -3.91
N GLY A 73 19.32 -0.69 -3.98
CA GLY A 73 17.88 -0.94 -4.05
C GLY A 73 17.27 -0.95 -5.44
N ARG A 74 18.02 -0.60 -6.49
CA ARG A 74 17.52 -0.50 -7.88
C ARG A 74 16.77 -1.74 -8.38
N PHE A 75 17.10 -2.92 -7.87
CA PHE A 75 16.39 -4.16 -8.23
C PHE A 75 14.89 -4.12 -7.89
N SER A 76 14.51 -3.31 -6.90
CA SER A 76 13.13 -3.19 -6.41
C SER A 76 12.29 -2.17 -7.18
N TYR A 77 12.87 -1.42 -8.12
CA TYR A 77 12.17 -0.33 -8.83
C TYR A 77 10.86 -0.81 -9.48
N GLN A 78 10.89 -1.92 -10.21
CA GLN A 78 9.68 -2.50 -10.86
C GLN A 78 8.64 -3.04 -9.86
N TRP A 79 9.01 -3.24 -8.59
CA TRP A 79 8.10 -3.80 -7.58
C TRP A 79 6.99 -2.83 -7.16
N HIS A 80 7.06 -1.58 -7.55
CA HIS A 80 6.06 -0.58 -7.18
C HIS A 80 4.78 -0.67 -8.02
N TRP A 81 4.77 -1.36 -9.16
CA TRP A 81 3.58 -1.44 -10.02
C TRP A 81 3.42 -2.81 -10.70
N ILE A 82 2.30 -2.95 -11.41
CA ILE A 82 2.04 -4.03 -12.35
C ILE A 82 1.47 -3.43 -13.65
N ASP A 83 2.15 -3.69 -14.77
CA ASP A 83 1.79 -3.14 -16.07
C ASP A 83 0.68 -3.98 -16.73
N ALA A 84 -0.58 -3.61 -16.47
CA ALA A 84 -1.71 -4.28 -17.11
C ALA A 84 -1.67 -4.10 -18.64
N HIS A 85 -1.57 -5.21 -19.39
CA HIS A 85 -1.58 -5.21 -20.86
C HIS A 85 -3.02 -5.15 -21.41
N ASP A 86 -3.75 -4.12 -21.00
CA ASP A 86 -5.11 -3.83 -21.42
C ASP A 86 -5.17 -2.55 -22.27
N TYR A 87 -6.35 -1.94 -22.43
CA TYR A 87 -6.54 -0.78 -23.31
C TYR A 87 -7.59 0.17 -22.72
N PRO A 88 -7.28 0.85 -21.61
CA PRO A 88 -8.21 1.81 -21.03
C PRO A 88 -8.34 3.05 -21.92
N PRO A 89 -9.51 3.72 -21.96
CA PRO A 89 -10.70 3.40 -21.17
C PRO A 89 -11.60 2.29 -21.73
N GLU A 90 -11.29 1.73 -22.90
CA GLU A 90 -12.18 0.80 -23.60
C GLU A 90 -12.23 -0.60 -22.96
N ARG A 91 -11.10 -1.05 -22.38
CA ARG A 91 -10.99 -2.36 -21.74
C ARG A 91 -9.96 -2.33 -20.62
N CYS A 92 -10.40 -2.67 -19.42
CA CYS A 92 -9.55 -2.92 -18.26
C CYS A 92 -9.63 -4.40 -17.92
N ASN A 93 -8.48 -5.06 -17.80
CA ASN A 93 -8.41 -6.48 -17.52
C ASN A 93 -7.00 -6.83 -17.07
N LEU A 94 -6.72 -6.70 -15.78
CA LEU A 94 -5.47 -7.14 -15.18
C LEU A 94 -5.43 -8.66 -15.03
N ASN A 95 -4.30 -9.26 -15.39
CA ASN A 95 -4.01 -10.67 -15.21
C ASN A 95 -2.57 -10.84 -14.71
N TYR A 96 -2.41 -11.32 -13.47
CA TYR A 96 -1.10 -11.45 -12.82
C TYR A 96 -0.07 -12.21 -13.65
N THR A 97 -0.42 -13.37 -14.23
CA THR A 97 0.53 -14.20 -14.98
C THR A 97 1.01 -13.53 -16.27
N ARG A 98 0.14 -12.74 -16.92
CA ARG A 98 0.47 -12.00 -18.14
C ARG A 98 1.22 -10.71 -17.84
N ASP A 99 0.81 -10.00 -16.79
CA ASP A 99 1.18 -8.59 -16.57
C ASP A 99 2.35 -8.39 -15.61
N CYS A 100 2.62 -9.36 -14.74
CA CYS A 100 3.77 -9.27 -13.85
C CYS A 100 5.08 -9.46 -14.64
N ALA A 101 5.97 -8.47 -14.57
CA ALA A 101 7.26 -8.53 -15.25
C ALA A 101 8.15 -9.65 -14.69
N HIS A 102 9.12 -10.12 -15.49
CA HIS A 102 10.06 -11.17 -15.08
C HIS A 102 10.88 -10.81 -13.83
N GLY A 103 11.21 -9.53 -13.63
CA GLY A 103 11.91 -9.03 -12.44
C GLY A 103 11.02 -8.89 -11.19
N GLY A 104 9.75 -9.26 -11.30
CA GLY A 104 8.71 -9.03 -10.32
C GLY A 104 7.88 -7.79 -10.62
N CYS A 105 6.76 -7.69 -9.91
CA CYS A 105 5.81 -6.59 -9.88
C CYS A 105 5.27 -6.45 -8.45
N VAL A 106 4.42 -5.44 -8.19
CA VAL A 106 3.82 -5.19 -6.87
C VAL A 106 3.12 -6.41 -6.26
N VAL A 107 2.42 -7.21 -7.07
CA VAL A 107 1.77 -8.45 -6.60
C VAL A 107 2.78 -9.46 -6.08
N SER A 108 3.82 -9.76 -6.87
CA SER A 108 4.85 -10.73 -6.47
C SER A 108 5.71 -10.21 -5.30
N ALA A 109 5.91 -8.88 -5.23
CA ALA A 109 6.68 -8.25 -4.17
C ALA A 109 5.92 -8.31 -2.83
N ILE A 110 4.62 -7.99 -2.83
CA ILE A 110 3.76 -8.19 -1.65
C ILE A 110 3.83 -9.65 -1.19
N ALA A 111 3.69 -10.61 -2.10
CA ALA A 111 3.72 -12.03 -1.75
C ALA A 111 5.06 -12.46 -1.12
N ASN A 112 6.17 -12.10 -1.75
CA ASN A 112 7.50 -12.44 -1.28
C ASN A 112 7.82 -11.77 0.08
N GLN A 113 7.60 -10.47 0.18
CA GLN A 113 7.91 -9.70 1.39
C GLN A 113 6.98 -10.07 2.55
N THR A 114 5.72 -10.42 2.27
CA THR A 114 4.81 -11.01 3.28
C THR A 114 5.36 -12.31 3.84
N SER A 115 5.91 -13.18 2.99
CA SER A 115 6.51 -14.45 3.43
C SER A 115 7.73 -14.24 4.33
N ILE A 116 8.60 -13.28 3.97
CA ILE A 116 9.76 -12.91 4.79
C ILE A 116 9.30 -12.31 6.12
N LEU A 117 8.35 -11.37 6.06
CA LEU A 117 7.82 -10.68 7.22
C LEU A 117 7.19 -11.65 8.23
N LYS A 118 6.51 -12.70 7.75
CA LYS A 118 5.94 -13.75 8.62
C LYS A 118 7.02 -14.43 9.48
N GLY A 119 8.17 -14.79 8.90
CA GLY A 119 9.29 -15.35 9.65
C GLY A 119 9.88 -14.35 10.65
N CYS A 120 10.02 -13.09 10.23
CA CYS A 120 10.50 -12.02 11.10
C CYS A 120 9.60 -11.74 12.31
N ILE A 121 8.27 -11.81 12.12
CA ILE A 121 7.28 -11.70 13.21
C ILE A 121 7.44 -12.86 14.19
N GLN A 122 7.62 -14.09 13.69
CA GLN A 122 7.88 -15.26 14.52
C GLN A 122 9.16 -15.09 15.34
N ASP A 123 10.23 -14.61 14.72
CA ASP A 123 11.50 -14.37 15.40
C ASP A 123 11.36 -13.33 16.52
N VAL A 124 10.62 -12.24 16.30
CA VAL A 124 10.32 -11.26 17.37
C VAL A 124 9.48 -11.89 18.49
N GLN A 125 8.41 -12.61 18.16
CA GLN A 125 7.52 -13.21 19.15
C GLN A 125 8.20 -14.31 19.98
N THR A 126 9.19 -15.01 19.40
CA THR A 126 10.01 -16.03 20.10
C THR A 126 11.26 -15.45 20.77
N GLY A 127 11.47 -14.13 20.69
CA GLY A 127 12.58 -13.45 21.35
C GLY A 127 13.95 -13.64 20.68
N ILE A 128 13.98 -14.06 19.41
CA ILE A 128 15.22 -14.22 18.64
C ILE A 128 15.89 -12.87 18.38
N PHE A 129 15.12 -11.82 18.08
CA PHE A 129 15.63 -10.45 18.01
C PHE A 129 14.56 -9.42 18.37
N SER A 130 15.00 -8.19 18.62
CA SER A 130 14.13 -7.04 18.85
C SER A 130 14.84 -5.72 18.47
N GLY A 131 14.13 -4.60 18.58
CA GLY A 131 14.72 -3.26 18.45
C GLY A 131 15.27 -2.92 17.05
N GLY A 132 14.73 -3.53 15.99
CA GLY A 132 15.11 -3.21 14.61
C GLY A 132 16.53 -3.63 14.22
N THR A 133 17.10 -4.60 14.95
CA THR A 133 18.48 -5.06 14.75
C THR A 133 18.68 -5.89 13.48
N ASN A 134 17.60 -6.46 12.92
CA ASN A 134 17.63 -7.24 11.67
C ASN A 134 17.05 -6.42 10.50
N LEU A 135 17.93 -5.95 9.61
CA LEU A 135 17.53 -5.12 8.46
C LEU A 135 16.63 -5.84 7.46
N THR A 136 16.80 -7.15 7.25
CA THR A 136 15.89 -7.93 6.38
C THR A 136 14.46 -7.84 6.89
N CYS A 137 14.30 -7.92 8.21
CA CYS A 137 12.99 -7.84 8.85
C CYS A 137 12.39 -6.43 8.86
N SER A 138 13.21 -5.41 9.11
CA SER A 138 12.80 -4.02 8.92
C SER A 138 12.35 -3.78 7.47
N TYR A 139 13.12 -4.25 6.49
CA TYR A 139 12.84 -4.04 5.08
C TYR A 139 11.56 -4.74 4.65
N ALA A 140 11.32 -5.98 5.10
CA ALA A 140 10.09 -6.70 4.80
C ALA A 140 8.84 -5.94 5.27
N LEU A 141 8.86 -5.38 6.49
CA LEU A 141 7.76 -4.54 6.98
C LEU A 141 7.60 -3.25 6.16
N LYS A 142 8.70 -2.57 5.84
CA LYS A 142 8.67 -1.34 5.03
C LYS A 142 8.14 -1.59 3.63
N TRP A 143 8.55 -2.68 2.98
CA TRP A 143 8.06 -3.06 1.66
C TRP A 143 6.57 -3.40 1.67
N VAL A 144 6.11 -4.25 2.59
CA VAL A 144 4.69 -4.57 2.72
C VAL A 144 3.87 -3.31 2.97
N SER A 145 4.35 -2.43 3.86
CA SER A 145 3.66 -1.17 4.18
C SER A 145 3.53 -0.24 2.97
N HIS A 146 4.59 -0.13 2.16
CA HIS A 146 4.60 0.70 0.97
C HIS A 146 3.72 0.12 -0.14
N PHE A 147 3.95 -1.13 -0.52
CA PHE A 147 3.29 -1.76 -1.67
C PHE A 147 1.78 -1.96 -1.48
N LEU A 148 1.29 -2.08 -0.24
CA LEU A 148 -0.16 -2.05 0.01
C LEU A 148 -0.77 -0.65 -0.20
N GLY A 149 0.03 0.40 -0.15
CA GLY A 149 -0.31 1.73 -0.66
C GLY A 149 -0.32 1.76 -2.18
N ASP A 150 0.77 1.35 -2.83
CA ASP A 150 0.94 1.42 -4.30
C ASP A 150 -0.17 0.69 -5.03
N ILE A 151 -0.49 -0.52 -4.57
CA ILE A 151 -1.47 -1.38 -5.24
C ILE A 151 -2.89 -0.80 -5.22
N ALA A 152 -3.15 0.20 -4.37
CA ALA A 152 -4.40 0.94 -4.33
C ALA A 152 -4.42 2.17 -5.27
N GLN A 153 -3.27 2.59 -5.82
CA GLN A 153 -3.21 3.69 -6.79
C GLN A 153 -3.59 3.15 -8.19
N PRO A 154 -4.69 3.62 -8.84
CA PRO A 154 -5.13 3.08 -10.13
C PRO A 154 -4.07 2.98 -11.22
N LEU A 155 -3.23 4.00 -11.36
CA LEU A 155 -2.18 4.08 -12.37
C LEU A 155 -0.96 3.19 -12.08
N HIS A 156 -0.83 2.64 -10.87
CA HIS A 156 0.14 1.57 -10.54
C HIS A 156 -0.30 0.20 -11.04
N ALA A 157 -1.51 0.10 -11.59
CA ALA A 157 -2.04 -1.09 -12.20
C ALA A 157 -2.36 -0.86 -13.69
N SER A 158 -1.60 0.01 -14.37
CA SER A 158 -1.82 0.42 -15.77
C SER A 158 -0.51 0.55 -16.55
N GLN A 159 -0.41 -0.12 -17.70
CA GLN A 159 0.72 0.08 -18.61
C GLN A 159 0.60 1.39 -19.41
N ARG A 160 -0.62 1.93 -19.60
CA ARG A 160 -0.87 3.01 -20.56
C ARG A 160 -0.04 4.25 -20.22
N ALA A 161 0.84 4.63 -21.15
CA ALA A 161 1.77 5.74 -20.98
C ALA A 161 2.63 5.63 -19.71
N ALA A 162 3.10 4.41 -19.38
CA ALA A 162 3.86 4.09 -18.16
C ALA A 162 3.11 4.53 -16.89
N GLY A 163 1.89 4.00 -16.70
CA GLY A 163 1.01 4.47 -15.63
C GLY A 163 0.63 5.95 -15.75
N GLY A 164 0.61 6.53 -16.94
CA GLY A 164 0.35 7.97 -17.10
C GLY A 164 1.55 8.90 -16.84
N ASN A 165 2.75 8.39 -16.54
CA ASN A 165 3.96 9.22 -16.46
C ASN A 165 4.31 9.89 -17.80
N PHE A 166 3.98 9.25 -18.92
CA PHE A 166 4.12 9.84 -20.26
C PHE A 166 2.83 10.50 -20.78
N PHE A 167 1.82 10.66 -19.92
CA PHE A 167 0.57 11.31 -20.27
C PHE A 167 0.58 12.76 -19.74
N ARG A 168 0.93 13.70 -20.61
CA ARG A 168 1.08 15.12 -20.26
C ARG A 168 -0.27 15.80 -20.08
N VAL A 169 -0.44 16.54 -18.98
CA VAL A 169 -1.65 17.26 -18.61
C VAL A 169 -1.29 18.61 -17.98
N LYS A 170 -2.32 19.44 -17.75
CA LYS A 170 -2.20 20.68 -16.99
C LYS A 170 -2.95 20.55 -15.67
N PHE A 171 -2.35 21.00 -14.58
CA PHE A 171 -2.97 21.06 -13.26
C PHE A 171 -2.54 22.34 -12.54
N GLY A 172 -3.48 23.17 -12.12
CA GLY A 172 -3.20 24.42 -11.39
C GLY A 172 -2.31 25.37 -12.21
N ASN A 173 -2.59 25.48 -13.49
CA ASN A 173 -1.88 26.22 -14.52
C ASN A 173 -0.43 25.74 -14.79
N LYS A 174 -0.03 24.55 -14.31
CA LYS A 174 1.30 23.97 -14.53
C LYS A 174 1.22 22.71 -15.39
N SER A 175 2.21 22.51 -16.27
CA SER A 175 2.38 21.26 -17.02
C SER A 175 2.95 20.18 -16.11
N THR A 176 2.36 18.99 -16.12
CA THR A 176 2.75 17.84 -15.29
C THR A 176 2.35 16.52 -15.98
N GLU A 177 2.56 15.40 -15.30
CA GLU A 177 2.15 14.06 -15.66
C GLU A 177 0.82 13.70 -14.98
N LEU A 178 -0.04 12.94 -15.68
CA LEU A 178 -1.28 12.44 -15.09
C LEU A 178 -1.01 11.59 -13.84
N HIS A 179 0.11 10.86 -13.81
CA HIS A 179 0.52 10.07 -12.66
C HIS A 179 0.69 10.92 -11.40
N ALA A 180 1.48 12.00 -11.48
CA ALA A 180 1.71 12.93 -10.38
C ALA A 180 0.42 13.60 -9.87
N VAL A 181 -0.55 13.84 -10.77
CA VAL A 181 -1.86 14.37 -10.37
C VAL A 181 -2.58 13.40 -9.43
N TRP A 182 -2.54 12.11 -9.72
CA TRP A 182 -3.14 11.08 -8.87
C TRP A 182 -2.33 10.82 -7.60
N ASP A 183 -1.01 10.76 -7.67
CA ASP A 183 -0.17 10.45 -6.51
C ASP A 183 -0.22 11.50 -5.41
N GLY A 184 -0.31 12.79 -5.78
CA GLY A 184 -0.16 13.88 -4.80
C GLY A 184 -1.17 15.01 -4.97
N TYR A 185 -1.44 15.47 -6.19
CA TYR A 185 -2.18 16.72 -6.35
C TYR A 185 -3.66 16.61 -5.97
N ILE A 186 -4.32 15.49 -6.29
CA ILE A 186 -5.70 15.24 -5.85
C ILE A 186 -5.77 15.09 -4.32
N PRO A 187 -4.90 14.31 -3.64
CA PRO A 187 -4.82 14.31 -2.18
C PRO A 187 -4.65 15.70 -1.55
N TYR A 188 -3.76 16.54 -2.08
CA TYR A 188 -3.57 17.92 -1.59
C TYR A 188 -4.81 18.78 -1.79
N LEU A 189 -5.45 18.68 -2.96
CA LEU A 189 -6.71 19.36 -3.27
C LEU A 189 -7.82 18.91 -2.31
N ALA A 190 -7.97 17.61 -2.06
CA ALA A 190 -8.96 17.04 -1.15
C ALA A 190 -8.77 17.52 0.30
N ALA A 191 -7.51 17.59 0.74
CA ALA A 191 -7.14 18.09 2.07
C ALA A 191 -7.15 19.63 2.16
N ASN A 192 -7.33 20.33 1.04
CA ASN A 192 -7.24 21.79 0.91
C ASN A 192 -5.91 22.34 1.46
N VAL A 193 -4.79 21.74 1.05
CA VAL A 193 -3.43 22.15 1.42
C VAL A 193 -2.57 22.41 0.18
N SER A 194 -1.54 23.24 0.32
CA SER A 194 -0.55 23.50 -0.73
C SER A 194 0.84 22.94 -0.41
N GLU A 195 1.06 22.53 0.84
CA GLU A 195 2.33 21.98 1.34
C GLU A 195 2.21 20.47 1.55
N PRO A 196 3.31 19.71 1.42
CA PRO A 196 3.33 18.28 1.72
C PRO A 196 2.87 17.97 3.15
N PHE A 197 2.30 16.79 3.34
CA PHE A 197 1.93 16.27 4.65
C PHE A 197 3.15 15.94 5.51
N SER A 198 2.96 15.92 6.83
CA SER A 198 4.01 15.54 7.78
C SER A 198 4.45 14.09 7.57
N ASN A 199 5.76 13.85 7.60
CA ASN A 199 6.32 12.49 7.66
C ASN A 199 6.48 11.98 9.11
N GLN A 200 6.09 12.76 10.12
CA GLN A 200 6.24 12.43 11.54
C GLN A 200 4.93 12.11 12.26
N SER A 201 3.78 12.47 11.67
CA SER A 201 2.46 12.39 12.29
C SER A 201 1.33 12.34 11.26
N ILE A 202 0.19 11.76 11.64
CA ILE A 202 -1.03 11.81 10.84
C ILE A 202 -1.58 13.23 10.71
N ALA A 203 -1.98 13.62 9.51
CA ALA A 203 -2.63 14.91 9.25
C ALA A 203 -4.16 14.80 9.47
N PRO A 204 -4.84 15.91 9.79
CA PRO A 204 -6.28 15.90 10.12
C PRO A 204 -7.17 15.28 9.04
N PHE A 205 -6.85 15.49 7.76
CA PHE A 205 -7.56 14.89 6.63
C PHE A 205 -7.57 13.36 6.71
N PHE A 206 -6.41 12.74 6.89
CA PHE A 206 -6.30 11.27 6.98
C PHE A 206 -6.87 10.72 8.29
N SER A 207 -6.75 11.46 9.40
CA SER A 207 -7.44 11.11 10.65
C SER A 207 -8.97 11.10 10.47
N ASN A 208 -9.52 12.02 9.68
CA ASN A 208 -10.94 11.99 9.31
C ASN A 208 -11.30 10.76 8.47
N LEU A 209 -10.46 10.37 7.52
CA LEU A 209 -10.65 9.13 6.76
C LEU A 209 -10.71 7.90 7.68
N VAL A 210 -9.80 7.78 8.65
CA VAL A 210 -9.87 6.72 9.69
C VAL A 210 -11.20 6.75 10.45
N SER A 211 -11.68 7.95 10.83
CA SER A 211 -12.99 8.11 11.47
C SER A 211 -14.13 7.60 10.59
N ARG A 212 -14.10 7.90 9.28
CA ARG A 212 -15.09 7.42 8.31
C ARG A 212 -15.04 5.92 8.11
N ILE A 213 -13.85 5.30 8.15
CA ILE A 213 -13.69 3.84 8.10
C ILE A 213 -14.41 3.21 9.29
N ARG A 214 -14.12 3.69 10.51
CA ARG A 214 -14.71 3.17 11.76
C ARG A 214 -16.24 3.35 11.82
N LYS A 215 -16.79 4.34 11.10
CA LYS A 215 -18.23 4.67 11.09
C LYS A 215 -18.99 4.14 9.89
N ASP A 216 -18.35 3.42 8.98
CA ASP A 216 -18.96 2.95 7.72
C ASP A 216 -19.56 4.10 6.88
N GLN A 217 -18.75 5.16 6.67
CA GLN A 217 -19.15 6.40 5.97
C GLN A 217 -18.49 6.55 4.60
N PHE A 218 -18.35 5.45 3.89
CA PHE A 218 -17.93 5.41 2.49
C PHE A 218 -19.06 4.85 1.63
N TYR A 219 -18.97 5.08 0.31
CA TYR A 219 -19.98 4.56 -0.61
C TYR A 219 -19.90 3.04 -0.82
N GLU A 220 -18.75 2.45 -0.52
CA GLU A 220 -18.56 1.00 -0.35
C GLU A 220 -18.29 0.70 1.12
N ALA A 221 -18.89 -0.35 1.67
CA ALA A 221 -18.74 -0.68 3.08
C ALA A 221 -17.35 -1.30 3.39
N PRO A 222 -16.66 -0.91 4.49
CA PRO A 222 -15.32 -1.37 4.82
C PRO A 222 -15.13 -2.89 4.88
N TYR A 223 -16.15 -3.65 5.30
CA TYR A 223 -16.06 -5.12 5.35
C TYR A 223 -15.86 -5.75 3.96
N MET A 224 -16.30 -5.07 2.89
CA MET A 224 -16.09 -5.54 1.52
C MET A 224 -14.62 -5.41 1.10
N TRP A 225 -13.92 -4.41 1.64
CA TRP A 225 -12.54 -4.12 1.28
C TRP A 225 -11.56 -5.14 1.85
N THR A 226 -11.94 -5.76 2.97
CA THR A 226 -11.17 -6.79 3.68
C THR A 226 -11.57 -8.22 3.29
N ALA A 227 -12.41 -8.39 2.27
CA ALA A 227 -12.88 -9.71 1.83
C ALA A 227 -11.75 -10.65 1.33
N CYS A 228 -10.58 -10.12 0.98
CA CYS A 228 -9.38 -10.91 0.69
C CYS A 228 -8.20 -10.27 1.41
N THR A 229 -7.96 -10.66 2.65
CA THR A 229 -6.85 -10.17 3.49
C THR A 229 -6.12 -11.30 4.22
N ASP A 230 -6.22 -12.54 3.72
CA ASP A 230 -5.48 -13.69 4.24
C ASP A 230 -4.03 -13.70 3.73
N PRO A 231 -3.02 -13.52 4.60
CA PRO A 231 -1.61 -13.53 4.19
C PRO A 231 -1.14 -14.83 3.53
N ALA A 232 -1.80 -15.96 3.78
CA ALA A 232 -1.50 -17.23 3.13
C ALA A 232 -1.91 -17.24 1.64
N ARG A 233 -2.78 -16.31 1.21
CA ARG A 233 -3.29 -16.16 -0.16
C ARG A 233 -2.77 -14.86 -0.80
N SER A 234 -1.55 -14.47 -0.47
CA SER A 234 -0.94 -13.19 -0.84
C SER A 234 -1.03 -12.84 -2.33
N VAL A 235 -0.66 -13.76 -3.22
CA VAL A 235 -0.75 -13.51 -4.67
C VAL A 235 -2.20 -13.26 -5.11
N GLU A 236 -3.15 -14.06 -4.62
CA GLU A 236 -4.56 -13.92 -4.98
C GLU A 236 -5.14 -12.59 -4.49
N CYS A 237 -4.94 -12.25 -3.21
CA CYS A 237 -5.48 -11.03 -2.65
C CYS A 237 -4.83 -9.78 -3.26
N ALA A 238 -3.51 -9.78 -3.45
CA ALA A 238 -2.83 -8.68 -4.13
C ALA A 238 -3.30 -8.56 -5.59
N THR A 239 -3.47 -9.67 -6.32
CA THR A 239 -4.02 -9.61 -7.70
C THR A 239 -5.43 -9.02 -7.72
N ARG A 240 -6.28 -9.40 -6.76
CA ARG A 240 -7.63 -8.83 -6.63
C ARG A 240 -7.59 -7.33 -6.36
N TRP A 241 -6.75 -6.87 -5.44
CA TRP A 241 -6.62 -5.44 -5.15
C TRP A 241 -6.08 -4.66 -6.36
N ALA A 242 -5.09 -5.21 -7.07
CA ALA A 242 -4.57 -4.59 -8.29
C ALA A 242 -5.64 -4.53 -9.39
N THR A 243 -6.48 -5.57 -9.52
CA THR A 243 -7.60 -5.61 -10.48
C THR A 243 -8.64 -4.54 -10.14
N GLU A 244 -8.97 -4.37 -8.86
CA GLU A 244 -9.89 -3.32 -8.40
C GLU A 244 -9.34 -1.92 -8.71
N SER A 245 -8.05 -1.68 -8.48
CA SER A 245 -7.39 -0.41 -8.82
C SER A 245 -7.31 -0.18 -10.34
N ASN A 246 -6.97 -1.20 -11.11
CA ASN A 246 -6.93 -1.15 -12.57
C ASN A 246 -8.29 -0.76 -13.17
N GLN A 247 -9.41 -1.22 -12.60
CA GLN A 247 -10.74 -0.89 -13.09
C GLN A 247 -11.02 0.62 -13.12
N TRP A 248 -10.51 1.37 -12.13
CA TRP A 248 -10.62 2.84 -12.11
C TRP A 248 -9.95 3.52 -13.30
N THR A 249 -8.99 2.85 -13.95
CA THR A 249 -8.32 3.40 -15.12
C THR A 249 -9.29 3.56 -16.29
N CYS A 250 -10.25 2.63 -16.44
CA CYS A 250 -11.34 2.73 -17.39
C CYS A 250 -12.50 3.59 -16.87
N ASP A 251 -12.93 3.32 -15.64
CA ASP A 251 -14.17 3.92 -15.13
C ASP A 251 -14.03 5.43 -14.92
N TYR A 252 -12.80 5.91 -14.66
CA TYR A 252 -12.56 7.32 -14.41
C TYR A 252 -11.28 7.89 -15.05
N VAL A 253 -10.11 7.29 -14.75
CA VAL A 253 -8.81 7.96 -14.98
C VAL A 253 -8.66 8.41 -16.43
N TYR A 254 -8.79 7.49 -17.39
CA TYR A 254 -8.60 7.79 -18.81
C TYR A 254 -9.90 8.12 -19.55
N SER A 255 -11.06 7.78 -19.00
CA SER A 255 -12.36 8.10 -19.62
C SER A 255 -12.82 9.54 -19.37
N ARG A 256 -12.32 10.17 -18.30
CA ARG A 256 -12.70 11.54 -17.91
C ARG A 256 -11.62 12.58 -18.18
N VAL A 257 -10.37 12.16 -18.42
CA VAL A 257 -9.25 13.11 -18.57
C VAL A 257 -9.38 13.92 -19.87
N ASN A 258 -9.21 15.23 -19.77
CA ASN A 258 -9.15 16.13 -20.91
C ASN A 258 -7.78 16.84 -20.97
N GLN A 259 -6.92 16.39 -21.89
CA GLN A 259 -5.56 16.95 -22.04
C GLN A 259 -5.54 18.43 -22.45
N SER A 260 -6.64 18.96 -23.00
CA SER A 260 -6.72 20.36 -23.43
C SER A 260 -7.15 21.32 -22.30
N ALA A 261 -7.61 20.78 -21.17
CA ALA A 261 -8.11 21.55 -20.04
C ALA A 261 -7.14 21.49 -18.84
N ASP A 262 -7.39 22.36 -17.87
CA ASP A 262 -6.73 22.29 -16.57
C ASP A 262 -7.52 21.37 -15.64
N LEU A 263 -6.92 20.25 -15.27
CA LEU A 263 -7.60 19.21 -14.49
C LEU A 263 -7.99 19.67 -13.08
N ALA A 264 -7.39 20.75 -12.56
CA ALA A 264 -7.77 21.34 -11.29
C ALA A 264 -9.07 22.17 -11.39
N GLU A 265 -9.44 22.62 -12.59
CA GLU A 265 -10.54 23.58 -12.81
C GLU A 265 -11.69 23.00 -13.63
N ASP A 266 -11.45 21.98 -14.47
CA ASP A 266 -12.45 21.42 -15.38
C ASP A 266 -13.41 20.39 -14.73
N GLY A 267 -13.25 20.17 -13.42
CA GLY A 267 -14.03 19.22 -12.63
C GLY A 267 -13.43 17.81 -12.53
N TYR A 268 -12.35 17.51 -13.27
CA TYR A 268 -11.69 16.20 -13.22
C TYR A 268 -11.18 15.87 -11.83
N ALA A 269 -10.37 16.76 -11.22
CA ALA A 269 -9.81 16.52 -9.90
C ALA A 269 -10.89 16.41 -8.83
N PHE A 270 -11.89 17.29 -8.86
CA PHE A 270 -13.00 17.28 -7.91
C PHE A 270 -13.79 15.97 -7.94
N GLY A 271 -14.10 15.44 -9.13
CA GLY A 271 -14.78 14.14 -9.23
C GLY A 271 -13.91 12.95 -8.78
N ALA A 272 -12.58 13.07 -8.90
CA ALA A 272 -11.63 12.03 -8.49
C ALA A 272 -11.45 11.95 -6.96
N VAL A 273 -11.75 13.02 -6.21
CA VAL A 273 -11.54 13.08 -4.75
C VAL A 273 -12.15 11.87 -4.04
N SER A 274 -13.40 11.53 -4.32
CA SER A 274 -14.08 10.41 -3.65
C SER A 274 -13.44 9.05 -3.95
N ILE A 275 -12.83 8.89 -5.12
CA ILE A 275 -12.10 7.69 -5.53
C ILE A 275 -10.76 7.63 -4.78
N VAL A 276 -10.02 8.73 -4.76
CA VAL A 276 -8.74 8.84 -4.05
C VAL A 276 -8.91 8.58 -2.55
N GLU A 277 -9.91 9.20 -1.91
CA GLU A 277 -10.24 8.96 -0.50
C GLU A 277 -10.57 7.49 -0.23
N LEU A 278 -11.34 6.84 -1.12
CA LEU A 278 -11.66 5.43 -1.00
C LEU A 278 -10.40 4.57 -1.12
N GLN A 279 -9.58 4.79 -2.14
CA GLN A 279 -8.41 3.96 -2.41
C GLN A 279 -7.35 4.09 -1.31
N ILE A 280 -7.10 5.30 -0.80
CA ILE A 280 -6.23 5.53 0.37
C ILE A 280 -6.79 4.82 1.61
N SER A 281 -8.11 4.87 1.83
CA SER A 281 -8.76 4.20 2.96
C SER A 281 -8.73 2.67 2.85
N LYS A 282 -8.89 2.13 1.63
CA LYS A 282 -8.70 0.71 1.32
C LYS A 282 -7.27 0.28 1.62
N ALA A 283 -6.27 1.04 1.17
CA ALA A 283 -4.86 0.76 1.44
C ALA A 283 -4.58 0.67 2.94
N ALA A 284 -4.99 1.68 3.72
CA ALA A 284 -4.77 1.73 5.16
C ALA A 284 -5.47 0.58 5.91
N LEU A 285 -6.75 0.32 5.61
CA LEU A 285 -7.50 -0.76 6.26
C LEU A 285 -6.95 -2.13 5.90
N ARG A 286 -6.58 -2.34 4.63
CA ARG A 286 -5.96 -3.59 4.18
C ARG A 286 -4.61 -3.80 4.84
N LEU A 287 -3.76 -2.77 4.91
CA LEU A 287 -2.46 -2.84 5.58
C LEU A 287 -2.60 -3.23 7.05
N ALA A 288 -3.46 -2.54 7.80
CA ALA A 288 -3.71 -2.87 9.19
C ALA A 288 -4.25 -4.30 9.37
N THR A 289 -5.24 -4.68 8.56
CA THR A 289 -5.84 -6.03 8.62
C THR A 289 -4.81 -7.11 8.27
N TRP A 290 -3.99 -6.88 7.26
CA TRP A 290 -2.95 -7.81 6.81
C TRP A 290 -1.89 -8.04 7.90
N LEU A 291 -1.43 -6.95 8.52
CA LEU A 291 -0.45 -6.99 9.59
C LEU A 291 -1.02 -7.63 10.88
N ASN A 292 -2.26 -7.32 11.24
CA ASN A 292 -2.95 -8.00 12.35
C ASN A 292 -3.02 -9.51 12.09
N ASN A 293 -3.48 -9.92 10.90
CA ASN A 293 -3.57 -11.34 10.53
C ASN A 293 -2.21 -12.05 10.53
N LEU A 294 -1.13 -11.36 10.12
CA LEU A 294 0.23 -11.90 10.19
C LEU A 294 0.68 -12.11 11.63
N VAL A 295 0.46 -11.14 12.51
CA VAL A 295 0.86 -11.23 13.92
C VAL A 295 0.05 -12.29 14.66
N ASP A 296 -1.27 -12.31 14.48
CA ASP A 296 -2.18 -13.25 15.15
C ASP A 296 -2.06 -14.68 14.58
N GLY A 297 -1.75 -14.81 13.29
CA GLY A 297 -1.61 -16.09 12.60
C GLY A 297 -0.29 -16.82 12.88
N VAL A 298 0.69 -16.16 13.51
CA VAL A 298 1.91 -16.82 13.99
C VAL A 298 1.66 -17.30 15.41
N ALA A 299 1.44 -18.61 15.55
CA ALA A 299 1.30 -19.23 16.86
C ALA A 299 2.63 -19.14 17.62
N VAL A 300 2.61 -18.53 18.80
CA VAL A 300 3.71 -18.64 19.77
C VAL A 300 3.72 -20.07 20.30
N THR A 301 4.46 -20.96 19.65
CA THR A 301 4.83 -22.22 20.30
C THR A 301 5.86 -21.89 21.37
N ALA A 302 5.38 -21.47 22.54
CA ALA A 302 6.19 -21.46 23.75
C ALA A 302 6.64 -22.91 24.00
N GLY A 303 7.95 -23.12 24.04
CA GLY A 303 8.53 -24.45 24.19
C GLY A 303 8.20 -25.09 25.54
N GLY A 304 7.84 -26.38 25.49
CA GLY A 304 8.16 -27.38 26.50
C GLY A 304 7.09 -27.71 27.54
N GLU A 305 6.25 -28.71 27.26
CA GLU A 305 6.12 -29.92 28.11
C GLU A 305 5.36 -31.06 27.38
N THR A 306 6.05 -32.20 27.34
CA THR A 306 5.61 -33.61 27.31
C THR A 306 4.25 -34.05 26.70
N SER A 307 4.39 -34.96 25.72
CA SER A 307 3.52 -36.10 25.39
C SER A 307 2.04 -36.05 25.82
N TRP A 308 1.14 -35.92 24.85
CA TRP A 308 -0.07 -36.75 24.84
C TRP A 308 -0.32 -37.30 23.43
N GLY A 309 -0.52 -38.61 23.41
CA GLY A 309 -0.44 -39.46 22.23
C GLY A 309 -1.53 -39.22 21.20
N LYS A 310 -1.23 -39.73 20.01
CA LYS A 310 -2.20 -40.06 18.97
C LYS A 310 -3.42 -40.73 19.58
N SER A 311 -4.59 -40.18 19.30
CA SER A 311 -5.86 -40.88 19.41
C SER A 311 -6.74 -40.44 18.26
N THR A 312 -6.51 -41.07 17.11
CA THR A 312 -7.54 -41.29 16.10
C THR A 312 -8.70 -42.05 16.75
N ILE A 313 -9.87 -41.42 16.84
CA ILE A 313 -11.12 -42.16 17.10
C ILE A 313 -11.92 -42.15 15.80
N SER A 314 -11.98 -43.35 15.23
CA SER A 314 -12.81 -43.74 14.10
C SER A 314 -14.29 -43.64 14.44
N HIS A 315 -15.08 -43.36 13.41
CA HIS A 315 -16.50 -43.66 13.38
C HIS A 315 -16.76 -45.12 13.77
N GLU A 316 -17.69 -45.33 14.71
CA GLU A 316 -18.63 -46.45 14.88
C GLU A 316 -18.83 -46.80 16.37
N GLN A 317 -20.08 -46.65 16.80
CA GLN A 317 -20.85 -47.44 17.78
C GLN A 317 -21.64 -46.54 18.74
N ILE A 318 -22.86 -46.21 18.31
CA ILE A 318 -23.98 -45.89 19.19
C ILE A 318 -24.74 -47.19 19.40
N VAL A 319 -24.72 -47.72 20.62
CA VAL A 319 -25.66 -48.74 21.10
C VAL A 319 -26.12 -48.34 22.50
N LEU A 320 -27.40 -47.98 22.57
CA LEU A 320 -28.40 -48.26 23.61
C LEU A 320 -27.91 -48.49 25.05
N ASP A 321 -28.36 -47.64 25.97
CA ASP A 321 -29.23 -48.08 27.05
C ASP A 321 -30.04 -46.91 27.63
N LEU A 322 -31.37 -47.01 27.55
CA LEU A 322 -32.32 -46.19 28.31
C LEU A 322 -32.97 -47.12 29.32
N THR A 323 -32.56 -46.99 30.57
CA THR A 323 -33.17 -47.58 31.75
C THR A 323 -34.30 -46.68 32.26
N GLU A 324 -35.48 -47.28 32.45
CA GLU A 324 -36.44 -47.04 33.55
C GLU A 324 -36.91 -45.60 33.81
N GLU A 325 -38.05 -45.22 33.20
CA GLU A 325 -39.36 -44.96 33.86
C GLU A 325 -40.44 -44.61 32.81
#